data_AF-A0A952GM37-F1
#
_entry.id   AF-A0A952GM37-F1
#
_cell.length_a   1.000
_cell.length_b   1.000
_cell.length_c   1.000
_cell.angle_alpha   90.00
_cell.angle_beta   90.00
_cell.angle_gamma   90.00
#
_symmetry.space_group_name_H-M   'P 1'
#
loop_
_entity.id
_entity.type
_entity.pdbx_description
1 polymer ?
#
loop_
_entity_poly.entity_id
_entity_poly.type
_entity_poly.pdbx_seq_one_letter_code
_entity_poly.pdbx_strand_id
1 'polypeptide(L)'
;FTSPDNSFGNGTTSSRESAAVDAQYGTNETWDFYKTTFGRNGIFGNGTGSYNRVHYGKNYNNAFWDGTKMTYGDGDGTNYGPLTSLDVAGHEMSHGVTEHTAGLTYSGESGGLNESTSDIFGTMVEFFANNAKDPGDYLIGEQFDLKNHLGFRRMDNPAADGNSANCWTTGTKNLDVHYSSGVGNHFFYLLSEGSGAKTLNGVSYNSPTCNGSTVTGIGHDAAAAIWYRALTVYMTSSTNYSGARTATLNAARDLYGAGSVQYNAVAAAWSAVSVS
;
A
#
# COMPACT_ATOMS: atom_id res chain seq x y z
N PHE A 1 28.65 5.40 -4.70
CA PHE A 1 29.62 5.22 -3.61
C PHE A 1 30.71 4.27 -4.08
N THR A 2 31.91 4.36 -3.54
CA THR A 2 33.00 3.40 -3.81
C THR A 2 33.37 2.73 -2.50
N SER A 3 33.12 1.43 -2.37
CA SER A 3 33.49 0.64 -1.20
C SER A 3 34.57 -0.39 -1.59
N PRO A 4 35.55 -0.68 -0.71
CA PRO A 4 36.50 -1.77 -0.91
C PRO A 4 35.86 -3.16 -0.77
N ASP A 5 34.63 -3.25 -0.27
CA ASP A 5 33.86 -4.50 -0.11
C ASP A 5 32.39 -4.33 -0.57
N ASN A 6 31.58 -5.37 -0.37
CA ASN A 6 30.15 -5.38 -0.70
C ASN A 6 29.26 -4.96 0.50
N SER A 7 29.85 -4.39 1.55
CA SER A 7 29.12 -3.79 2.66
C SER A 7 28.94 -2.30 2.38
N PHE A 8 27.70 -1.86 2.35
CA PHE A 8 27.35 -0.46 2.10
C PHE A 8 26.49 0.04 3.26
N GLY A 9 26.82 1.21 3.78
CA GLY A 9 26.09 1.80 4.91
C GLY A 9 26.32 1.10 6.25
N ASN A 10 25.58 1.56 7.25
CA ASN A 10 25.72 1.17 8.66
C ASN A 10 24.36 0.99 9.36
N GLY A 11 23.26 1.01 8.59
CA GLY A 11 21.89 0.91 9.10
C GLY A 11 21.36 2.15 9.85
N THR A 12 22.06 3.28 9.85
CA THR A 12 21.58 4.53 10.47
C THR A 12 20.97 5.48 9.43
N THR A 13 19.96 6.25 9.84
CA THR A 13 19.29 7.26 9.00
C THR A 13 20.19 8.42 8.58
N SER A 14 21.29 8.66 9.30
CA SER A 14 22.32 9.65 8.96
C SER A 14 23.30 9.18 7.88
N SER A 15 23.32 7.88 7.57
CA SER A 15 24.21 7.31 6.56
C SER A 15 23.54 7.36 5.19
N ARG A 16 24.16 8.11 4.29
CA ARG A 16 23.70 8.23 2.90
C ARG A 16 23.73 6.90 2.15
N GLU A 17 24.72 6.06 2.44
CA GLU A 17 24.82 4.73 1.84
C GLU A 17 23.70 3.82 2.32
N SER A 18 23.28 3.92 3.58
CA SER A 18 22.18 3.11 4.11
C SER A 18 20.89 3.38 3.35
N ALA A 19 20.53 4.65 3.12
CA ALA A 19 19.33 4.99 2.33
C ALA A 19 19.38 4.43 0.89
N ALA A 20 20.55 4.41 0.25
CA ALA A 20 20.72 3.81 -1.07
C ALA A 20 20.56 2.28 -1.05
N VAL A 21 21.07 1.63 -0.01
CA VAL A 21 20.89 0.18 0.21
C VAL A 21 19.44 -0.16 0.47
N ASP A 22 18.76 0.60 1.34
CA ASP A 22 17.36 0.40 1.69
C ASP A 22 16.47 0.52 0.44
N ALA A 23 16.68 1.56 -0.39
CA ALA A 23 15.95 1.71 -1.65
C ALA A 23 16.18 0.54 -2.63
N GLN A 24 17.42 0.04 -2.73
CA GLN A 24 17.73 -1.11 -3.58
C GLN A 24 17.15 -2.41 -3.03
N TYR A 25 17.20 -2.60 -1.72
CA TYR A 25 16.62 -3.74 -1.02
C TYR A 25 15.10 -3.77 -1.22
N GLY A 26 14.41 -2.65 -0.95
CA GLY A 26 12.97 -2.54 -1.17
C GLY A 26 12.56 -2.76 -2.63
N THR A 27 13.41 -2.35 -3.59
CA THR A 27 13.18 -2.66 -5.01
C THR A 27 13.23 -4.16 -5.30
N ASN A 28 14.20 -4.85 -4.73
CA ASN A 28 14.36 -6.29 -4.93
C ASN A 28 13.24 -7.08 -4.26
N GLU A 29 12.90 -6.76 -3.02
CA GLU A 29 11.80 -7.42 -2.29
C GLU A 29 10.46 -7.20 -2.99
N THR A 30 10.19 -5.98 -3.48
CA THR A 30 8.96 -5.71 -4.23
C THR A 30 8.91 -6.50 -5.53
N TRP A 31 10.04 -6.57 -6.25
CA TRP A 31 10.14 -7.40 -7.45
C TRP A 31 9.82 -8.87 -7.15
N ASP A 32 10.44 -9.42 -6.11
CA ASP A 32 10.30 -10.82 -5.72
C ASP A 32 8.89 -11.13 -5.19
N PHE A 33 8.25 -10.20 -4.48
CA PHE A 33 6.84 -10.28 -4.10
C PHE A 33 5.94 -10.42 -5.33
N TYR A 34 6.01 -9.48 -6.27
CA TYR A 34 5.15 -9.52 -7.47
C TYR A 34 5.40 -10.75 -8.33
N LYS A 35 6.67 -11.18 -8.44
CA LYS A 35 7.05 -12.36 -9.22
C LYS A 35 6.59 -13.65 -8.57
N THR A 36 6.81 -13.81 -7.27
CA THR A 36 6.53 -15.04 -6.53
C THR A 36 5.04 -15.21 -6.26
N THR A 37 4.36 -14.13 -5.86
CA THR A 37 2.95 -14.17 -5.48
C THR A 37 2.03 -14.15 -6.69
N PHE A 38 2.36 -13.37 -7.73
CA PHE A 38 1.46 -13.12 -8.85
C PHE A 38 2.02 -13.51 -10.23
N GLY A 39 3.26 -14.01 -10.31
CA GLY A 39 3.90 -14.33 -11.58
C GLY A 39 4.21 -13.10 -12.44
N ARG A 40 4.16 -11.88 -11.89
CA ARG A 40 4.40 -10.64 -12.62
C ARG A 40 5.90 -10.35 -12.73
N ASN A 41 6.39 -10.15 -13.94
CA ASN A 41 7.81 -9.90 -14.18
C ASN A 41 8.15 -8.39 -14.08
N GLY A 42 8.27 -7.89 -12.85
CA GLY A 42 8.58 -6.50 -12.55
C GLY A 42 7.39 -5.54 -12.69
N ILE A 43 7.61 -4.26 -12.35
CA ILE A 43 6.54 -3.24 -12.35
C ILE A 43 5.97 -2.98 -13.75
N PHE A 44 6.81 -3.08 -14.77
CA PHE A 44 6.42 -2.99 -16.19
C PHE A 44 5.77 -4.27 -16.73
N GLY A 45 5.87 -5.39 -16.01
CA GLY A 45 5.36 -6.70 -16.44
C GLY A 45 6.15 -7.36 -17.58
N ASN A 46 7.28 -6.77 -18.01
CA ASN A 46 8.06 -7.22 -19.17
C ASN A 46 9.50 -7.66 -18.82
N GLY A 47 9.86 -7.72 -17.53
CA GLY A 47 11.21 -8.09 -17.08
C GLY A 47 12.23 -6.96 -17.08
N THR A 48 11.84 -5.73 -17.38
CA THR A 48 12.71 -4.55 -17.24
C THR A 48 12.75 -4.11 -15.78
N GLY A 49 13.95 -3.85 -15.24
CA GLY A 49 14.12 -3.28 -13.90
C GLY A 49 13.73 -1.80 -13.83
N SER A 50 13.44 -1.31 -12.63
CA SER A 50 13.26 0.12 -12.34
C SER A 50 14.55 0.73 -11.78
N TYR A 51 14.60 2.07 -11.75
CA TYR A 51 15.69 2.81 -11.14
C TYR A 51 15.27 3.45 -9.82
N ASN A 52 16.25 3.71 -8.96
CA ASN A 52 16.09 4.46 -7.72
C ASN A 52 16.88 5.76 -7.76
N ARG A 53 16.30 6.81 -7.18
CA ARG A 53 17.00 8.08 -6.88
C ARG A 53 16.79 8.44 -5.42
N VAL A 54 17.84 8.33 -4.63
CA VAL A 54 17.87 8.77 -3.22
C VAL A 54 18.50 10.15 -3.09
N HIS A 55 18.40 10.75 -1.90
CA HIS A 55 18.92 12.08 -1.57
C HIS A 55 18.33 13.20 -2.43
N TYR A 56 17.04 13.08 -2.73
CA TYR A 56 16.36 14.08 -3.53
C TYR A 56 15.94 15.29 -2.69
N GLY A 57 16.25 16.48 -3.22
CA GLY A 57 15.91 17.74 -2.58
C GLY A 57 16.70 18.00 -1.28
N LYS A 58 16.13 18.84 -0.43
CA LYS A 58 16.66 19.17 0.91
C LYS A 58 15.48 19.23 1.86
N ASN A 59 15.56 18.51 2.98
CA ASN A 59 14.47 18.38 3.95
C ASN A 59 13.16 17.96 3.26
N TYR A 60 13.27 17.02 2.32
CA TYR A 60 12.17 16.64 1.44
C TYR A 60 11.43 15.46 2.06
N ASN A 61 10.28 15.74 2.66
CA ASN A 61 9.43 14.75 3.33
C ASN A 61 8.46 14.10 2.33
N ASN A 62 9.01 13.54 1.24
CA ASN A 62 8.19 12.83 0.27
C ASN A 62 9.02 11.81 -0.55
N ALA A 63 8.33 10.80 -1.07
CA ALA A 63 8.80 9.89 -2.11
C ALA A 63 7.81 9.94 -3.29
N PHE A 64 8.24 9.50 -4.47
CA PHE A 64 7.33 9.40 -5.63
C PHE A 64 7.90 8.53 -6.75
N TRP A 65 7.01 7.85 -7.45
CA TRP A 65 7.20 7.32 -8.81
C TRP A 65 6.95 8.41 -9.86
N ASP A 66 7.86 8.53 -10.84
CA ASP A 66 7.75 9.55 -11.90
C ASP A 66 7.49 9.00 -13.31
N GLY A 67 7.08 7.74 -13.42
CA GLY A 67 6.94 7.02 -14.70
C GLY A 67 8.23 6.32 -15.15
N THR A 68 9.38 6.63 -14.53
CA THR A 68 10.67 6.03 -14.90
C THR A 68 11.47 5.47 -13.72
N LYS A 69 11.36 6.10 -12.55
CA LYS A 69 12.13 5.75 -11.35
C LYS A 69 11.38 6.12 -10.08
N MET A 70 11.69 5.42 -9.01
CA MET A 70 11.30 5.82 -7.67
C MET A 70 12.30 6.87 -7.15
N THR A 71 11.79 7.95 -6.59
CA THR A 71 12.56 9.03 -5.98
C THR A 71 12.25 9.10 -4.49
N TYR A 72 13.29 9.24 -3.67
CA TYR A 72 13.18 9.31 -2.21
C TYR A 72 13.90 10.55 -1.68
N GLY A 73 13.20 11.31 -0.83
CA GLY A 73 13.80 12.35 0.00
C GLY A 73 14.48 11.79 1.25
N ASP A 74 15.38 12.58 1.83
CA ASP A 74 16.08 12.22 3.08
C ASP A 74 15.28 12.57 4.35
N GLY A 75 14.08 13.11 4.21
CA GLY A 75 13.32 13.67 5.32
C GLY A 75 13.96 14.94 5.90
N ASP A 76 13.39 15.47 6.98
CA ASP A 76 13.89 16.65 7.70
C ASP A 76 14.89 16.31 8.82
N GLY A 77 15.13 15.02 9.07
CA GLY A 77 16.02 14.49 10.10
C GLY A 77 15.55 14.73 11.53
N THR A 78 14.34 15.26 11.73
CA THR A 78 13.78 15.58 13.05
C THR A 78 12.45 14.86 13.27
N ASN A 79 11.49 15.04 12.37
CA ASN A 79 10.23 14.31 12.37
C ASN A 79 10.35 13.08 11.48
N TYR A 80 11.07 13.21 10.34
CA TYR A 80 11.15 12.16 9.33
C TYR A 80 12.58 11.89 8.89
N GLY A 81 12.94 10.62 8.79
CA GLY A 81 14.20 10.15 8.20
C GLY A 81 14.09 9.94 6.69
N PRO A 82 15.09 9.27 6.07
CA PRO A 82 15.01 8.87 4.67
C PRO A 82 13.77 8.03 4.40
N LEU A 83 12.99 8.41 3.38
CA LEU A 83 11.71 7.76 3.04
C LEU A 83 11.93 6.50 2.21
N THR A 84 12.90 5.68 2.60
CA THR A 84 13.31 4.45 1.90
C THR A 84 12.88 3.19 2.67
N SER A 85 11.86 3.31 3.52
CA SER A 85 11.24 2.16 4.20
C SER A 85 10.64 1.19 3.19
N LEU A 86 10.46 -0.06 3.62
CA LEU A 86 10.12 -1.15 2.72
C LEU A 86 8.72 -0.98 2.12
N ASP A 87 7.74 -0.62 2.95
CA ASP A 87 6.39 -0.26 2.50
C ASP A 87 6.39 0.90 1.51
N VAL A 88 7.19 1.96 1.72
CA VAL A 88 7.28 3.10 0.80
C VAL A 88 7.92 2.67 -0.51
N ALA A 89 8.99 1.88 -0.47
CA ALA A 89 9.58 1.34 -1.70
C ALA A 89 8.57 0.49 -2.48
N GLY A 90 7.82 -0.37 -1.79
CA GLY A 90 6.73 -1.16 -2.36
C GLY A 90 5.57 -0.31 -2.88
N HIS A 91 5.21 0.78 -2.19
CA HIS A 91 4.20 1.76 -2.57
C HIS A 91 4.60 2.44 -3.88
N GLU A 92 5.80 3.02 -3.96
CA GLU A 92 6.25 3.73 -5.17
C GLU A 92 6.35 2.80 -6.38
N MET A 93 6.82 1.57 -6.18
CA MET A 93 6.84 0.57 -7.25
C MET A 93 5.44 0.13 -7.69
N SER A 94 4.48 0.12 -6.77
CA SER A 94 3.09 -0.26 -7.04
C SER A 94 2.31 0.81 -7.81
N HIS A 95 2.72 2.08 -7.78
CA HIS A 95 2.29 3.06 -8.77
C HIS A 95 2.66 2.64 -10.19
N GLY A 96 3.89 2.14 -10.39
CA GLY A 96 4.34 1.62 -11.69
C GLY A 96 3.52 0.40 -12.15
N VAL A 97 3.13 -0.48 -11.23
CA VAL A 97 2.21 -1.59 -11.52
C VAL A 97 0.84 -1.07 -11.94
N THR A 98 0.29 -0.10 -11.21
CA THR A 98 -0.99 0.54 -11.54
C THR A 98 -0.96 1.18 -12.91
N GLU A 99 0.10 1.93 -13.23
CA GLU A 99 0.31 2.57 -14.54
C GLU A 99 0.30 1.54 -15.69
N HIS A 100 0.91 0.38 -15.48
CA HIS A 100 1.04 -0.69 -16.48
C HIS A 100 -0.06 -1.75 -16.40
N THR A 101 -1.18 -1.44 -15.73
CA THR A 101 -2.35 -2.31 -15.62
C THR A 101 -3.65 -1.52 -15.79
N ALA A 102 -4.32 -1.14 -14.70
CA ALA A 102 -5.58 -0.40 -14.74
C ALA A 102 -5.40 1.04 -15.24
N GLY A 103 -4.21 1.63 -15.07
CA GLY A 103 -3.92 3.02 -15.42
C GLY A 103 -4.80 4.01 -14.66
N LEU A 104 -5.08 3.75 -13.38
CA LEU A 104 -5.98 4.57 -12.55
C LEU A 104 -5.56 6.04 -12.58
N THR A 105 -6.46 6.90 -13.09
CA THR A 105 -6.20 8.33 -13.20
C THR A 105 -5.96 8.92 -11.82
N TYR A 106 -4.85 9.63 -11.63
CA TYR A 106 -4.43 10.18 -10.34
C TYR A 106 -5.22 11.44 -9.94
N SER A 107 -6.54 11.30 -9.84
CA SER A 107 -7.48 12.36 -9.44
C SER A 107 -8.80 11.74 -8.98
N GLY A 108 -9.50 12.41 -8.07
CA GLY A 108 -10.77 11.94 -7.53
C GLY A 108 -10.70 10.51 -6.97
N GLU A 109 -11.77 9.74 -7.14
CA GLU A 109 -11.84 8.38 -6.60
C GLU A 109 -10.86 7.40 -7.28
N SER A 110 -10.57 7.57 -8.57
CA SER A 110 -9.55 6.75 -9.24
C SER A 110 -8.17 7.04 -8.66
N GLY A 111 -7.89 8.29 -8.27
CA GLY A 111 -6.65 8.66 -7.62
C GLY A 111 -6.55 8.09 -6.21
N GLY A 112 -7.64 8.15 -5.43
CA GLY A 112 -7.73 7.46 -4.15
C GLY A 112 -7.51 5.95 -4.26
N LEU A 113 -8.05 5.32 -5.31
CA LEU A 113 -7.81 3.90 -5.59
C LEU A 113 -6.36 3.62 -6.02
N ASN A 114 -5.72 4.54 -6.74
CA ASN A 114 -4.32 4.45 -7.13
C ASN A 114 -3.42 4.46 -5.87
N GLU A 115 -3.59 5.47 -5.03
CA GLU A 115 -2.94 5.56 -3.71
C GLU A 115 -3.20 4.33 -2.84
N SER A 116 -4.46 3.89 -2.72
CA SER A 116 -4.76 2.72 -1.90
C SER A 116 -4.13 1.44 -2.46
N THR A 117 -4.00 1.34 -3.78
CA THR A 117 -3.33 0.19 -4.41
C THR A 117 -1.86 0.16 -4.02
N SER A 118 -1.22 1.32 -4.00
CA SER A 118 0.17 1.45 -3.57
C SER A 118 0.35 1.15 -2.08
N ASP A 119 -0.51 1.66 -1.20
CA ASP A 119 -0.49 1.31 0.23
C ASP A 119 -0.70 -0.19 0.45
N ILE A 120 -1.72 -0.78 -0.20
CA ILE A 120 -2.03 -2.21 -0.10
C ILE A 120 -0.81 -3.07 -0.45
N PHE A 121 -0.19 -2.82 -1.61
CA PHE A 121 0.93 -3.65 -2.03
C PHE A 121 2.24 -3.29 -1.33
N GLY A 122 2.43 -2.05 -0.89
CA GLY A 122 3.53 -1.68 0.01
C GLY A 122 3.51 -2.51 1.29
N THR A 123 2.36 -2.51 1.98
CA THR A 123 2.10 -3.37 3.14
C THR A 123 2.34 -4.86 2.81
N MET A 124 1.86 -5.36 1.67
CA MET A 124 2.07 -6.77 1.30
C MET A 124 3.53 -7.13 1.01
N VAL A 125 4.35 -6.17 0.57
CA VAL A 125 5.80 -6.38 0.44
C VAL A 125 6.46 -6.55 1.82
N GLU A 126 6.02 -5.83 2.85
CA GLU A 126 6.54 -6.04 4.21
C GLU A 126 6.16 -7.39 4.78
N PHE A 127 4.90 -7.81 4.62
CA PHE A 127 4.46 -9.15 5.01
C PHE A 127 5.23 -10.23 4.25
N PHE A 128 5.54 -10.01 2.97
CA PHE A 128 6.33 -10.93 2.16
C PHE A 128 7.78 -11.04 2.62
N ALA A 129 8.45 -9.90 2.84
CA ALA A 129 9.83 -9.87 3.28
C ALA A 129 9.99 -10.45 4.70
N ASN A 130 8.96 -10.29 5.54
CA ASN A 130 8.89 -10.84 6.89
C ASN A 130 10.16 -10.54 7.70
N ASN A 131 10.60 -9.28 7.65
CA ASN A 131 11.79 -8.84 8.33
C ASN A 131 11.61 -8.92 9.84
N ALA A 132 12.48 -9.63 10.54
CA ALA A 132 12.31 -9.87 11.98
C ALA A 132 12.32 -8.59 12.85
N LYS A 133 12.93 -7.51 12.35
CA LYS A 133 13.01 -6.20 13.03
C LYS A 133 11.89 -5.25 12.63
N ASP A 134 11.18 -5.59 11.56
CA ASP A 134 10.13 -4.79 10.97
C ASP A 134 9.09 -5.74 10.33
N PRO A 135 8.36 -6.51 11.17
CA PRO A 135 7.44 -7.50 10.65
C PRO A 135 6.23 -6.78 10.05
N GLY A 136 5.74 -7.26 8.90
CA GLY A 136 4.68 -6.59 8.16
C GLY A 136 3.48 -6.19 9.01
N ASP A 137 3.01 -4.97 8.80
CA ASP A 137 1.94 -4.38 9.55
C ASP A 137 1.02 -3.54 8.64
N TYR A 138 0.20 -2.65 9.18
CA TYR A 138 -0.83 -1.90 8.43
C TYR A 138 -0.73 -0.38 8.71
N LEU A 139 0.41 0.05 9.21
CA LEU A 139 0.89 1.42 9.23
C LEU A 139 1.60 1.68 7.90
N ILE A 140 1.63 2.93 7.48
CA ILE A 140 2.32 3.34 6.25
C ILE A 140 3.36 4.39 6.63
N GLY A 141 4.63 4.01 6.66
CA GLY A 141 5.77 4.87 6.84
C GLY A 141 6.27 5.00 8.28
N GLU A 142 5.93 4.06 9.14
CA GLU A 142 6.29 4.06 10.56
C GLU A 142 7.81 3.97 10.80
N GLN A 143 8.57 3.30 9.91
CA GLN A 143 10.03 3.26 10.01
C GLN A 143 10.70 4.63 9.81
N PHE A 144 10.18 5.48 8.92
CA PHE A 144 10.77 6.80 8.67
C PHE A 144 10.18 7.88 9.59
N ASP A 145 9.07 7.63 10.30
CA ASP A 145 8.54 8.51 11.34
C ASP A 145 9.37 8.40 12.62
N LEU A 146 10.34 9.30 12.77
CA LEU A 146 11.28 9.32 13.89
C LEU A 146 10.65 9.78 15.20
N LYS A 147 9.43 10.34 15.15
CA LYS A 147 8.80 11.01 16.29
C LYS A 147 7.75 10.15 16.95
N ASN A 148 6.81 9.61 16.18
CA ASN A 148 5.68 8.87 16.73
C ASN A 148 5.73 7.38 16.40
N HIS A 149 6.50 6.98 15.37
CA HIS A 149 6.51 5.62 14.84
C HIS A 149 5.09 5.11 14.51
N LEU A 150 4.26 5.99 13.94
CA LEU A 150 2.90 5.66 13.48
C LEU A 150 2.72 5.83 11.97
N GLY A 151 3.73 6.41 11.31
CA GLY A 151 3.71 6.66 9.88
C GLY A 151 2.78 7.81 9.48
N PHE A 152 2.56 7.94 8.17
CA PHE A 152 1.63 8.92 7.61
C PHE A 152 0.19 8.45 7.64
N ARG A 153 -0.06 7.16 7.48
CA ARG A 153 -1.42 6.59 7.36
C ARG A 153 -1.52 5.28 8.13
N ARG A 154 -2.76 4.92 8.46
CA ARG A 154 -3.12 3.61 9.01
C ARG A 154 -4.25 3.01 8.22
N MET A 155 -4.14 1.75 7.85
CA MET A 155 -5.20 1.11 7.06
C MET A 155 -6.40 0.67 7.91
N ASP A 156 -6.22 0.40 9.20
CA ASP A 156 -7.31 -0.05 10.08
C ASP A 156 -8.29 1.06 10.48
N ASN A 157 -7.79 2.29 10.59
CA ASN A 157 -8.55 3.49 10.94
C ASN A 157 -7.92 4.72 10.28
N PRO A 158 -8.08 4.90 8.95
CA PRO A 158 -7.50 6.02 8.21
C PRO A 158 -7.72 7.40 8.86
N ALA A 159 -8.91 7.67 9.40
CA ALA A 159 -9.25 8.95 10.02
C ALA A 159 -8.40 9.28 11.27
N ALA A 160 -7.58 8.36 11.77
CA ALA A 160 -6.62 8.62 12.85
C ALA A 160 -5.55 9.66 12.47
N ASP A 161 -5.27 9.86 11.18
CA ASP A 161 -4.38 10.92 10.70
C ASP A 161 -5.04 12.33 10.67
N GLY A 162 -6.33 12.40 10.97
CA GLY A 162 -7.14 13.63 11.01
C GLY A 162 -7.68 14.11 9.66
N ASN A 163 -7.36 13.47 8.54
CA ASN A 163 -7.72 13.93 7.18
C ASN A 163 -8.30 12.82 6.30
N SER A 164 -7.79 11.59 6.40
CA SER A 164 -8.20 10.46 5.57
C SER A 164 -9.60 9.96 5.90
N ALA A 165 -10.30 9.47 4.87
CA ALA A 165 -11.67 9.01 5.01
C ALA A 165 -11.73 7.53 5.43
N ASN A 166 -12.35 7.22 6.58
CA ASN A 166 -12.74 5.84 6.92
C ASN A 166 -13.88 5.32 6.04
N CYS A 167 -14.76 6.22 5.60
CA CYS A 167 -16.03 5.90 4.98
C CYS A 167 -16.15 6.63 3.65
N TRP A 168 -16.64 5.91 2.63
CA TRP A 168 -17.00 6.54 1.37
C TRP A 168 -18.20 7.48 1.56
N THR A 169 -18.11 8.64 0.93
CA THR A 169 -19.20 9.61 0.78
C THR A 169 -19.14 10.20 -0.63
N THR A 170 -20.19 10.88 -1.06
CA THR A 170 -20.17 11.63 -2.33
C THR A 170 -19.11 12.75 -2.37
N GLY A 171 -18.59 13.16 -1.21
CA GLY A 171 -17.52 14.14 -1.06
C GLY A 171 -16.11 13.54 -1.13
N THR A 172 -15.95 12.21 -1.01
CA THR A 172 -14.64 11.54 -1.01
C THR A 172 -13.80 11.89 -2.24
N LYS A 173 -14.46 12.01 -3.40
CA LYS A 173 -13.82 12.41 -4.67
C LYS A 173 -13.18 13.81 -4.68
N ASN A 174 -13.49 14.66 -3.70
CA ASN A 174 -12.97 16.02 -3.60
C ASN A 174 -11.78 16.13 -2.65
N LEU A 175 -11.46 15.05 -1.92
CA LEU A 175 -10.29 15.01 -1.07
C LEU A 175 -9.02 14.90 -1.91
N ASP A 176 -7.89 15.27 -1.33
CA ASP A 176 -6.60 14.85 -1.86
C ASP A 176 -6.56 13.32 -1.96
N VAL A 177 -5.88 12.80 -2.99
CA VAL A 177 -5.88 11.37 -3.29
C VAL A 177 -5.35 10.54 -2.11
N HIS A 178 -4.35 11.03 -1.38
CA HIS A 178 -3.77 10.38 -0.20
C HIS A 178 -4.74 10.29 0.97
N TYR A 179 -5.80 11.13 1.00
CA TYR A 179 -6.84 11.10 2.03
C TYR A 179 -8.08 10.31 1.57
N SER A 180 -8.41 10.42 0.28
CA SER A 180 -9.48 9.61 -0.30
C SER A 180 -9.14 8.12 -0.29
N SER A 181 -7.85 7.77 -0.42
CA SER A 181 -7.33 6.39 -0.37
C SER A 181 -7.70 5.64 0.90
N GLY A 182 -7.95 6.36 2.00
CA GLY A 182 -8.43 5.79 3.26
C GLY A 182 -9.59 4.82 3.08
N VAL A 183 -10.51 5.06 2.13
CA VAL A 183 -11.63 4.15 1.86
C VAL A 183 -11.14 2.79 1.34
N GLY A 184 -10.17 2.80 0.42
CA GLY A 184 -9.57 1.58 -0.13
C GLY A 184 -8.70 0.86 0.89
N ASN A 185 -7.93 1.62 1.67
CA ASN A 185 -7.08 1.09 2.75
C ASN A 185 -7.93 0.40 3.82
N HIS A 186 -9.00 1.06 4.25
CA HIS A 186 -9.92 0.53 5.26
C HIS A 186 -10.68 -0.69 4.77
N PHE A 187 -11.12 -0.68 3.51
CA PHE A 187 -11.68 -1.87 2.87
C PHE A 187 -10.69 -3.05 2.93
N PHE A 188 -9.43 -2.82 2.56
CA PHE A 188 -8.44 -3.89 2.51
C PHE A 188 -8.11 -4.45 3.89
N TYR A 189 -7.94 -3.59 4.90
CA TYR A 189 -7.74 -4.03 6.28
C TYR A 189 -8.95 -4.86 6.77
N LEU A 190 -10.18 -4.36 6.57
CA LEU A 190 -11.39 -5.07 6.98
C LEU A 190 -11.53 -6.43 6.28
N LEU A 191 -11.21 -6.49 4.99
CA LEU A 191 -11.22 -7.74 4.23
C LEU A 191 -10.15 -8.72 4.75
N SER A 192 -8.96 -8.23 5.09
CA SER A 192 -7.84 -9.07 5.52
C SER A 192 -8.00 -9.54 6.97
N GLU A 193 -8.23 -8.61 7.88
CA GLU A 193 -8.10 -8.83 9.33
C GLU A 193 -9.45 -8.86 10.07
N GLY A 194 -10.49 -8.26 9.49
CA GLY A 194 -11.79 -8.06 10.12
C GLY A 194 -11.88 -6.77 10.94
N SER A 195 -13.08 -6.48 11.46
CA SER A 195 -13.37 -5.30 12.29
C SER A 195 -13.06 -5.55 13.77
N GLY A 196 -12.84 -4.47 14.52
CA GLY A 196 -12.69 -4.49 15.97
C GLY A 196 -11.24 -4.60 16.44
N ALA A 197 -11.08 -4.85 17.74
CA ALA A 197 -9.77 -4.88 18.39
C ALA A 197 -8.97 -6.13 17.99
N LYS A 198 -7.72 -5.92 17.56
CA LYS A 198 -6.77 -6.98 17.19
C LYS A 198 -5.34 -6.52 17.46
N THR A 199 -4.49 -7.45 17.86
CA THR A 199 -3.04 -7.24 17.88
C THR A 199 -2.40 -8.17 16.86
N LEU A 200 -1.63 -7.63 15.94
CA LEU A 200 -0.88 -8.37 14.93
C LEU A 200 0.55 -7.84 14.93
N ASN A 201 1.53 -8.75 14.96
CA ASN A 201 2.96 -8.42 14.90
C ASN A 201 3.44 -7.34 15.90
N GLY A 202 2.76 -7.21 17.04
CA GLY A 202 3.07 -6.21 18.08
C GLY A 202 2.35 -4.87 17.93
N VAL A 203 1.63 -4.64 16.82
CA VAL A 203 0.82 -3.44 16.59
C VAL A 203 -0.63 -3.69 17.02
N SER A 204 -1.20 -2.71 17.72
CA SER A 204 -2.60 -2.76 18.16
C SER A 204 -3.51 -1.97 17.22
N TYR A 205 -4.55 -2.65 16.77
CA TYR A 205 -5.58 -2.16 15.87
C TYR A 205 -6.94 -2.18 16.55
N ASN A 206 -7.81 -1.28 16.11
CA ASN A 206 -9.22 -1.30 16.49
C ASN A 206 -10.04 -0.71 15.34
N SER A 207 -10.31 -1.55 14.33
CA SER A 207 -10.90 -1.09 13.08
C SER A 207 -12.41 -0.88 13.23
N PRO A 208 -12.93 0.34 13.01
CA PRO A 208 -14.36 0.61 13.05
C PRO A 208 -15.06 0.12 11.77
N THR A 209 -16.39 0.18 11.75
CA THR A 209 -17.15 0.08 10.49
C THR A 209 -18.13 1.26 10.42
N CYS A 210 -18.34 1.77 9.21
CA CYS A 210 -19.17 2.96 8.97
C CYS A 210 -20.66 2.72 9.23
N ASN A 211 -21.07 1.46 9.21
CA ASN A 211 -22.45 1.02 9.39
C ASN A 211 -22.67 0.22 10.70
N GLY A 212 -21.66 0.12 11.57
CA GLY A 212 -21.73 -0.64 12.82
C GLY A 212 -21.79 -2.17 12.64
N SER A 213 -21.55 -2.69 11.44
CA SER A 213 -21.45 -4.14 11.19
C SER A 213 -20.15 -4.74 11.73
N THR A 214 -20.14 -6.06 11.90
CA THR A 214 -18.92 -6.84 12.14
C THR A 214 -18.46 -7.49 10.84
N VAL A 215 -17.17 -7.36 10.52
CA VAL A 215 -16.53 -8.01 9.37
C VAL A 215 -15.56 -9.08 9.88
N THR A 216 -15.66 -10.29 9.33
CA THR A 216 -14.68 -11.36 9.55
C THR A 216 -13.68 -11.34 8.40
N GLY A 217 -12.39 -11.20 8.71
CA GLY A 217 -11.32 -11.20 7.71
C GLY A 217 -11.09 -12.56 7.05
N ILE A 218 -10.59 -12.54 5.81
CA ILE A 218 -10.24 -13.73 5.01
C ILE A 218 -8.72 -13.97 4.92
N GLY A 219 -7.92 -13.17 5.63
CA GLY A 219 -6.47 -13.16 5.56
C GLY A 219 -5.93 -12.32 4.41
N HIS A 220 -4.76 -11.70 4.64
CA HIS A 220 -4.14 -10.76 3.70
C HIS A 220 -3.78 -11.39 2.35
N ASP A 221 -3.38 -12.67 2.31
CA ASP A 221 -3.03 -13.35 1.04
C ASP A 221 -4.22 -13.43 0.09
N ALA A 222 -5.39 -13.81 0.61
CA ALA A 222 -6.62 -13.89 -0.19
C ALA A 222 -7.11 -12.49 -0.59
N ALA A 223 -7.01 -11.51 0.31
CA ALA A 223 -7.36 -10.12 0.02
C ALA A 223 -6.46 -9.53 -1.08
N ALA A 224 -5.14 -9.75 -1.00
CA ALA A 224 -4.17 -9.28 -1.98
C ALA A 224 -4.38 -9.94 -3.36
N ALA A 225 -4.66 -11.25 -3.40
CA ALA A 225 -4.99 -11.95 -4.65
C ALA A 225 -6.25 -11.38 -5.33
N ILE A 226 -7.28 -11.05 -4.54
CA ILE A 226 -8.51 -10.41 -5.04
C ILE A 226 -8.22 -9.01 -5.56
N TRP A 227 -7.50 -8.18 -4.81
CA TRP A 227 -7.17 -6.82 -5.22
C TRP A 227 -6.31 -6.82 -6.49
N TYR A 228 -5.28 -7.67 -6.56
CA TYR A 228 -4.42 -7.79 -7.74
C TYR A 228 -5.18 -8.23 -8.98
N ARG A 229 -6.06 -9.24 -8.86
CA ARG A 229 -6.90 -9.65 -9.99
C ARG A 229 -7.89 -8.57 -10.39
N ALA A 230 -8.47 -7.85 -9.43
CA ALA A 230 -9.36 -6.73 -9.72
C ALA A 230 -8.63 -5.63 -10.52
N LEU A 231 -7.44 -5.23 -10.04
CA LEU A 231 -6.59 -4.23 -10.69
C LEU A 231 -6.20 -4.63 -12.11
N THR A 232 -5.77 -5.87 -12.32
CA THR A 232 -5.18 -6.32 -13.60
C THR A 232 -6.18 -6.78 -14.65
N VAL A 233 -7.42 -7.13 -14.26
CA VAL A 233 -8.42 -7.71 -15.17
C VAL A 233 -9.64 -6.81 -15.34
N TYR A 234 -10.04 -6.08 -14.29
CA TYR A 234 -11.37 -5.47 -14.22
C TYR A 234 -11.37 -3.95 -14.06
N MET A 235 -10.38 -3.39 -13.35
CA MET A 235 -10.28 -1.95 -13.18
C MET A 235 -9.79 -1.28 -14.48
N THR A 236 -10.17 -0.03 -14.64
CA THR A 236 -9.83 0.84 -15.78
C THR A 236 -9.41 2.20 -15.25
N SER A 237 -8.91 3.07 -16.13
CA SER A 237 -8.38 4.37 -15.71
C SER A 237 -9.39 5.29 -15.02
N SER A 238 -10.68 5.07 -15.23
CA SER A 238 -11.78 5.84 -14.63
C SER A 238 -12.55 5.08 -13.53
N THR A 239 -12.02 3.95 -13.05
CA THR A 239 -12.68 3.19 -11.97
C THR A 239 -12.82 4.05 -10.72
N ASN A 240 -14.03 4.13 -10.19
CA ASN A 240 -14.38 4.77 -8.92
C ASN A 240 -14.64 3.71 -7.84
N TYR A 241 -15.00 4.08 -6.61
CA TYR A 241 -15.15 3.09 -5.52
C TYR A 241 -16.25 2.06 -5.77
N SER A 242 -17.40 2.44 -6.33
CA SER A 242 -18.45 1.48 -6.72
C SER A 242 -17.97 0.54 -7.84
N GLY A 243 -17.17 1.05 -8.78
CA GLY A 243 -16.48 0.26 -9.79
C GLY A 243 -15.47 -0.72 -9.19
N ALA A 244 -14.70 -0.29 -8.18
CA ALA A 244 -13.75 -1.14 -7.47
C ALA A 244 -14.45 -2.25 -6.68
N ARG A 245 -15.62 -1.97 -6.08
CA ARG A 245 -16.49 -2.99 -5.50
C ARG A 245 -16.92 -4.04 -6.52
N THR A 246 -17.37 -3.60 -7.69
CA THR A 246 -17.74 -4.52 -8.77
C THR A 246 -16.55 -5.34 -9.26
N ALA A 247 -15.38 -4.71 -9.44
CA ALA A 247 -14.15 -5.36 -9.89
C ALA A 247 -13.66 -6.43 -8.91
N THR A 248 -13.64 -6.13 -7.62
CA THR A 248 -13.20 -7.06 -6.57
C THR A 248 -14.19 -8.20 -6.35
N LEU A 249 -15.50 -7.97 -6.49
CA LEU A 249 -16.50 -9.06 -6.48
C LEU A 249 -16.31 -10.01 -7.68
N ASN A 250 -16.08 -9.46 -8.88
CA ASN A 250 -15.78 -10.28 -10.04
C ASN A 250 -14.46 -11.05 -9.87
N ALA A 251 -13.43 -10.42 -9.32
CA ALA A 251 -12.16 -11.07 -9.01
C ALA A 251 -12.33 -12.20 -7.98
N ALA A 252 -13.06 -11.99 -6.90
CA ALA A 252 -13.35 -13.02 -5.90
C ALA A 252 -14.18 -14.17 -6.49
N ARG A 253 -15.16 -13.86 -7.36
CA ARG A 253 -15.93 -14.89 -8.08
C ARG A 253 -15.01 -15.76 -8.94
N ASP A 254 -14.06 -15.15 -9.66
CA ASP A 254 -13.16 -15.90 -10.53
C ASP A 254 -12.19 -16.78 -9.75
N LEU A 255 -11.67 -16.29 -8.62
CA LEU A 255 -10.68 -17.00 -7.82
C LEU A 255 -11.29 -18.07 -6.92
N TYR A 256 -12.48 -17.81 -6.37
CA TYR A 256 -13.07 -18.63 -5.30
C TYR A 256 -14.51 -19.09 -5.58
N GLY A 257 -15.16 -18.57 -6.63
CA GLY A 257 -16.55 -18.87 -6.96
C GLY A 257 -17.56 -17.88 -6.38
N ALA A 258 -18.71 -17.74 -7.05
CA ALA A 258 -19.81 -16.90 -6.58
C ALA A 258 -20.39 -17.47 -5.27
N GLY A 259 -20.66 -16.59 -4.29
CA GLY A 259 -21.19 -16.99 -2.99
C GLY A 259 -20.20 -17.69 -2.06
N SER A 260 -18.92 -17.78 -2.44
CA SER A 260 -17.83 -18.23 -1.56
C SER A 260 -17.67 -17.31 -0.34
N VAL A 261 -16.95 -17.78 0.68
CA VAL A 261 -16.62 -16.98 1.86
C VAL A 261 -15.91 -15.68 1.45
N GLN A 262 -14.97 -15.77 0.52
CA GLN A 262 -14.21 -14.62 0.00
C GLN A 262 -15.10 -13.64 -0.76
N TYR A 263 -15.98 -14.14 -1.64
CA TYR A 263 -16.92 -13.29 -2.37
C TYR A 263 -17.85 -12.51 -1.41
N ASN A 264 -18.39 -13.21 -0.41
CA ASN A 264 -19.28 -12.59 0.57
C ASN A 264 -18.52 -11.62 1.50
N ALA A 265 -17.27 -11.93 1.86
CA ALA A 265 -16.42 -11.04 2.65
C ALA A 265 -16.07 -9.75 1.90
N VAL A 266 -15.79 -9.81 0.59
CA VAL A 266 -15.61 -8.61 -0.25
C VAL A 266 -16.87 -7.73 -0.20
N ALA A 267 -18.06 -8.33 -0.37
CA ALA A 267 -19.32 -7.58 -0.29
C ALA A 267 -19.51 -6.94 1.10
N ALA A 268 -19.20 -7.66 2.17
CA ALA A 268 -19.30 -7.18 3.54
C ALA A 268 -18.33 -6.02 3.82
N ALA A 269 -17.05 -6.17 3.46
CA ALA A 269 -16.01 -5.16 3.68
C ALA A 269 -16.31 -3.86 2.93
N TRP A 270 -16.77 -3.91 1.66
CA TRP A 270 -17.16 -2.69 0.94
C TRP A 270 -18.36 -2.00 1.59
N SER A 271 -19.34 -2.78 2.05
CA SER A 271 -20.51 -2.25 2.75
C SER A 271 -20.12 -1.61 4.08
N ALA A 272 -19.12 -2.17 4.77
CA ALA A 272 -18.57 -1.65 6.02
C ALA A 272 -17.83 -0.30 5.85
N VAL A 273 -17.36 0.02 4.64
CA VAL A 273 -16.81 1.35 4.29
C VAL A 273 -17.80 2.23 3.49
N SER A 274 -19.09 1.90 3.54
CA SER A 274 -20.18 2.65 2.90
C SER A 274 -20.17 2.69 1.36
N VAL A 275 -19.48 1.77 0.70
CA VAL A 275 -19.54 1.61 -0.76
C VAL A 275 -20.53 0.51 -1.10
N SER A 276 -21.61 0.83 -1.82
CA SER A 276 -22.68 -0.10 -2.23
C SER A 276 -22.61 -0.54 -3.69
#